data_AF-A0A961IFY0-F1
#
_entry.id   AF-A0A961IFY0-F1
#
_cell.length_a   1.000
_cell.length_b   1.000
_cell.length_c   1.000
_cell.angle_alpha   90.00
_cell.angle_beta   90.00
_cell.angle_gamma   90.00
#
_symmetry.space_group_name_H-M   'P 1'
#
loop_
_entity.id
_entity.type
_entity.pdbx_description
1 polymer ?
#
loop_
_entity_poly.entity_id
_entity_poly.type
_entity_poly.pdbx_seq_one_letter_code
_entity_poly.pdbx_strand_id
1 'polypeptide(L)'
;MQSLKQYQQLITEQVNQTMRKAGFWAALLGFLCATLLLGIVYSGLMQHMEIPAYWALFCGLYSLVLYGMARTGRLKGILQYIIYLPFVSLPGIVLLLSHLYLPAGSATYLNGPPIYLYFFVIFMSGFFFSRLLSILAGLLAGAQYFIFYLLASDHIATITAADELVQQDLTSPEIYFFRALMIVAAGPITAVLSENSKKLMLKMLNEQ
;
A
#
# COMPACT_ATOMS: atom_id res chain seq x y z
N MET A 1 -18.45 -29.19 -14.00
CA MET A 1 -17.81 -28.12 -14.80
C MET A 1 -18.59 -26.80 -14.76
N GLN A 2 -19.93 -26.82 -14.73
CA GLN A 2 -20.77 -25.61 -14.67
C GLN A 2 -20.69 -24.88 -13.31
N SER A 3 -20.62 -25.61 -12.19
CA SER A 3 -20.45 -25.07 -10.83
C SER A 3 -19.16 -24.28 -10.64
N LEU A 4 -18.04 -24.73 -11.23
CA LEU A 4 -16.74 -24.09 -11.08
C LEU A 4 -16.66 -22.75 -11.83
N LYS A 5 -17.32 -22.65 -12.98
CA LYS A 5 -17.45 -21.38 -13.74
C LYS A 5 -18.33 -20.38 -12.98
N GLN A 6 -19.47 -20.83 -12.45
CA GLN A 6 -20.35 -20.00 -11.62
C GLN A 6 -19.61 -19.48 -10.38
N TYR A 7 -18.83 -20.33 -9.71
CA TYR A 7 -18.03 -19.93 -8.56
C TYR A 7 -16.96 -18.88 -8.90
N GLN A 8 -16.21 -19.06 -10.00
CA GLN A 8 -15.22 -18.07 -10.44
C GLN A 8 -15.86 -16.72 -10.78
N GLN A 9 -17.06 -16.75 -11.37
CA GLN A 9 -17.83 -15.54 -11.65
C GLN A 9 -18.25 -14.85 -10.35
N LEU A 10 -18.78 -15.60 -9.38
CA LEU A 10 -19.13 -15.07 -8.05
C LEU A 10 -17.94 -14.44 -7.33
N ILE A 11 -16.77 -15.09 -7.31
CA ILE A 11 -15.54 -14.48 -6.77
C ILE A 11 -15.28 -13.16 -7.48
N THR A 12 -15.26 -13.16 -8.81
CA THR A 12 -14.92 -11.97 -9.59
C THR A 12 -15.88 -10.82 -9.28
N GLU A 13 -17.18 -11.10 -9.17
CA GLU A 13 -18.19 -10.13 -8.78
C GLU A 13 -17.93 -9.58 -7.37
N GLN A 14 -17.61 -10.44 -6.39
CA GLN A 14 -17.29 -10.02 -5.02
C GLN A 14 -16.01 -9.19 -4.93
N VAL A 15 -14.96 -9.55 -5.68
CA VAL A 15 -13.72 -8.75 -5.79
C VAL A 15 -14.04 -7.36 -6.30
N ASN A 16 -14.77 -7.27 -7.43
CA ASN A 16 -15.13 -5.98 -8.02
C ASN A 16 -16.05 -5.17 -7.10
N GLN A 17 -17.02 -5.80 -6.43
CA GLN A 17 -17.89 -5.11 -5.48
C GLN A 17 -17.12 -4.55 -4.28
N THR A 18 -16.16 -5.32 -3.75
CA THR A 18 -15.30 -4.91 -2.63
C THR A 18 -14.39 -3.76 -3.06
N MET A 19 -13.66 -3.91 -4.17
CA MET A 19 -12.74 -2.89 -4.68
C MET A 19 -13.47 -1.61 -5.11
N ARG A 20 -14.72 -1.72 -5.60
CA ARG A 20 -15.54 -0.54 -5.89
C ARG A 20 -15.82 0.25 -4.61
N LYS A 21 -16.29 -0.41 -3.55
CA LYS A 21 -16.58 0.27 -2.27
C LYS A 21 -15.30 0.85 -1.67
N ALA A 22 -14.23 0.05 -1.60
CA ALA A 22 -12.96 0.47 -1.04
C ALA A 22 -12.35 1.64 -1.84
N GLY A 23 -12.32 1.53 -3.17
CA GLY A 23 -11.79 2.59 -4.06
C GLY A 23 -12.56 3.90 -3.94
N PHE A 24 -13.89 3.86 -3.82
CA PHE A 24 -14.69 5.07 -3.60
C PHE A 24 -14.33 5.77 -2.28
N TRP A 25 -14.34 5.03 -1.16
CA TRP A 25 -14.03 5.59 0.14
C TRP A 25 -12.58 6.06 0.25
N ALA A 26 -11.64 5.32 -0.32
CA ALA A 26 -10.23 5.71 -0.39
C ALA A 26 -10.04 6.97 -1.24
N ALA A 27 -10.75 7.10 -2.37
CA ALA A 27 -10.70 8.31 -3.19
C ALA A 27 -11.23 9.53 -2.43
N LEU A 28 -12.41 9.40 -1.80
CA LEU A 28 -12.99 10.47 -1.00
C LEU A 28 -12.06 10.91 0.12
N LEU A 29 -11.52 9.94 0.87
CA LEU A 29 -10.56 10.22 1.94
C LEU A 29 -9.29 10.90 1.41
N GLY A 30 -8.73 10.41 0.30
CA GLY A 30 -7.54 11.00 -0.33
C GLY A 30 -7.75 12.47 -0.72
N PHE A 31 -8.89 12.79 -1.34
CA PHE A 31 -9.23 14.17 -1.67
C PHE A 31 -9.47 15.03 -0.43
N LEU A 32 -10.20 14.53 0.57
CA LEU A 32 -10.42 15.26 1.82
C LEU A 32 -9.10 15.56 2.54
N CYS A 33 -8.22 14.57 2.67
CA CYS A 33 -6.90 14.76 3.26
C CYS A 33 -6.05 15.76 2.45
N ALA A 34 -6.07 15.67 1.11
CA ALA A 34 -5.34 16.61 0.27
C ALA A 34 -5.86 18.05 0.45
N THR A 35 -7.18 18.26 0.43
CA THR A 35 -7.79 19.57 0.64
C THR A 35 -7.46 20.13 2.03
N LEU A 36 -7.54 19.30 3.08
CA LEU A 36 -7.19 19.72 4.44
C LEU A 36 -5.71 20.11 4.54
N LEU A 37 -4.80 19.29 4.01
CA LEU A 37 -3.36 19.57 4.05
C LEU A 37 -3.01 20.83 3.24
N LEU A 38 -3.58 21.00 2.05
CA LEU A 38 -3.39 22.23 1.25
C LEU A 38 -3.94 23.46 1.98
N GLY A 39 -5.07 23.34 2.69
CA GLY A 39 -5.61 24.42 3.52
C GLY A 39 -4.68 24.79 4.68
N ILE A 40 -4.08 23.79 5.34
CA ILE A 40 -3.07 24.00 6.40
C ILE A 40 -1.83 24.70 5.85
N VAL A 41 -1.35 24.29 4.67
CA VAL A 41 -0.22 24.94 3.99
C VAL A 41 -0.56 26.39 3.64
N TYR A 42 -1.72 26.63 3.01
CA TYR A 42 -2.13 27.97 2.58
C TYR A 42 -2.35 28.94 3.74
N SER A 43 -2.84 28.45 4.88
CA SER A 43 -3.01 29.26 6.10
C SER A 43 -1.70 29.54 6.85
N GLY A 44 -0.59 28.92 6.45
CA GLY A 44 0.71 29.07 7.10
C GLY A 44 0.82 28.39 8.46
N LEU A 45 -0.14 27.53 8.83
CA LEU A 45 -0.14 26.83 10.13
C LEU A 45 0.97 25.79 10.23
N MET A 46 1.29 25.10 9.13
CA MET A 46 2.44 24.21 9.03
C MET A 46 3.12 24.38 7.68
N GLN A 47 4.43 24.53 7.70
CA GLN A 47 5.26 24.60 6.50
C GLN A 47 5.67 23.18 6.06
N HIS A 48 5.98 23.00 4.78
CA HIS A 48 6.55 21.76 4.23
C HIS A 48 5.62 20.54 4.19
N MET A 49 4.30 20.77 4.21
CA MET A 49 3.27 19.73 4.08
C MET A 49 2.76 19.53 2.64
N GLU A 50 3.38 20.18 1.65
CA GLU A 50 2.99 20.09 0.24
C GLU A 50 3.17 18.67 -0.30
N ILE A 51 4.25 17.99 0.09
CA ILE A 51 4.54 16.62 -0.38
C ILE A 51 3.47 15.62 0.07
N PRO A 52 3.13 15.53 1.38
CA PRO A 52 1.99 14.72 1.83
C PRO A 52 0.67 15.10 1.16
N ALA A 53 0.43 16.39 0.89
CA ALA A 53 -0.79 16.85 0.25
C ALA A 53 -0.91 16.37 -1.21
N TYR A 54 0.15 16.53 -2.00
CA TYR A 54 0.19 16.05 -3.39
C TYR A 54 0.14 14.53 -3.46
N TRP A 55 0.79 13.85 -2.52
CA TRP A 55 0.71 12.41 -2.42
C TRP A 55 -0.71 11.93 -2.08
N ALA A 56 -1.40 12.56 -1.12
CA ALA A 56 -2.79 12.26 -0.80
C ALA A 56 -3.72 12.46 -2.01
N LEU A 57 -3.50 13.54 -2.77
CA LEU A 57 -4.22 13.81 -4.02
C LEU A 57 -3.98 12.70 -5.05
N PHE A 58 -2.73 12.29 -5.25
CA PHE A 58 -2.37 11.21 -6.17
C PHE A 58 -3.00 9.87 -5.76
N CYS A 59 -2.95 9.53 -4.47
CA CYS A 59 -3.63 8.35 -3.92
C CYS A 59 -5.14 8.40 -4.14
N GLY A 60 -5.76 9.58 -3.99
CA GLY A 60 -7.17 9.80 -4.27
C GLY A 60 -7.53 9.57 -5.74
N LEU A 61 -6.74 10.12 -6.66
CA LEU A 61 -6.89 9.94 -8.11
C LEU A 61 -6.71 8.47 -8.52
N TYR A 62 -5.69 7.78 -7.99
CA TYR A 62 -5.50 6.36 -8.27
C TYR A 62 -6.66 5.52 -7.75
N SER A 63 -7.17 5.83 -6.56
CA SER A 63 -8.33 5.15 -5.97
C SER A 63 -9.60 5.35 -6.81
N LEU A 64 -9.75 6.50 -7.46
CA LEU A 64 -10.81 6.76 -8.45
C LEU A 64 -10.69 5.86 -9.68
N VAL A 65 -9.47 5.66 -10.19
CA VAL A 65 -9.21 4.71 -11.29
C VAL A 65 -9.59 3.29 -10.86
N LEU A 66 -9.18 2.86 -9.67
CA LEU A 66 -9.56 1.56 -9.12
C LEU A 66 -11.09 1.43 -8.99
N TYR A 67 -11.76 2.46 -8.47
CA TYR A 67 -13.22 2.53 -8.39
C TYR A 67 -13.88 2.36 -9.77
N GLY A 68 -13.43 3.10 -10.79
CA GLY A 68 -13.97 3.02 -12.15
C GLY A 68 -13.78 1.64 -12.79
N MET A 69 -12.59 1.06 -12.62
CA MET A 69 -12.28 -0.30 -13.11
C MET A 69 -13.10 -1.38 -12.40
N ALA A 70 -13.27 -1.25 -11.08
CA ALA A 70 -14.08 -2.15 -10.28
C ALA A 70 -15.58 -2.03 -10.59
N ARG A 71 -16.08 -0.80 -10.81
CA ARG A 71 -17.48 -0.54 -11.18
C ARG A 71 -17.87 -1.20 -12.50
N THR A 72 -16.93 -1.31 -13.44
CA THR A 72 -17.15 -1.95 -14.74
C THR A 72 -16.94 -3.46 -14.73
N GLY A 73 -16.65 -4.06 -13.57
CA GLY A 73 -16.45 -5.51 -13.44
C GLY A 73 -15.16 -6.02 -14.11
N ARG A 74 -14.21 -5.12 -14.40
CA ARG A 74 -13.03 -5.44 -15.22
C ARG A 74 -11.87 -6.03 -14.42
N LEU A 75 -11.89 -6.00 -13.09
CA LEU A 75 -10.80 -6.51 -12.25
C LEU A 75 -10.78 -8.05 -12.23
N LYS A 76 -10.26 -8.66 -13.31
CA LYS A 76 -10.12 -10.11 -13.48
C LYS A 76 -8.81 -10.47 -14.17
N GLY A 77 -8.29 -11.66 -13.88
CA GLY A 77 -7.09 -12.20 -14.52
C GLY A 77 -5.89 -11.26 -14.40
N ILE A 78 -5.17 -11.06 -15.50
CA ILE A 78 -3.94 -10.23 -15.54
C ILE A 78 -4.18 -8.76 -15.15
N LEU A 79 -5.39 -8.24 -15.38
CA LEU A 79 -5.71 -6.85 -15.09
C LEU A 79 -5.67 -6.54 -13.58
N GLN A 80 -5.89 -7.55 -12.73
CA GLN A 80 -5.72 -7.40 -11.29
C GLN A 80 -4.27 -7.05 -10.95
N TYR A 81 -3.29 -7.67 -11.61
CA TYR A 81 -1.87 -7.42 -11.38
C TYR A 81 -1.46 -6.05 -11.91
N ILE A 82 -1.89 -5.72 -13.14
CA ILE A 82 -1.56 -4.44 -13.80
C ILE A 82 -2.08 -3.25 -13.00
N ILE A 83 -3.28 -3.36 -12.41
CA ILE A 83 -3.87 -2.26 -11.63
C ILE A 83 -3.38 -2.29 -10.18
N TYR A 84 -3.16 -3.46 -9.59
CA TYR A 84 -2.90 -3.53 -8.16
C TYR A 84 -1.42 -3.40 -7.78
N LEU A 85 -0.49 -3.89 -8.59
CA LEU A 85 0.95 -3.75 -8.27
C LEU A 85 1.43 -2.28 -8.28
N PRO A 86 0.99 -1.41 -9.22
CA PRO A 86 1.30 0.01 -9.09
C PRO A 86 0.58 0.67 -7.91
N PHE A 87 -0.61 0.18 -7.52
CA PHE A 87 -1.28 0.63 -6.29
C PHE A 87 -0.45 0.32 -5.03
N VAL A 88 0.19 -0.85 -4.98
CA VAL A 88 1.12 -1.21 -3.90
C VAL A 88 2.32 -0.26 -3.83
N SER A 89 2.69 0.37 -4.95
CA SER A 89 3.79 1.33 -5.03
C SER A 89 3.44 2.73 -4.54
N LEU A 90 2.17 3.02 -4.20
CA LEU A 90 1.75 4.35 -3.78
C LEU A 90 2.53 4.91 -2.58
N PRO A 91 2.83 4.14 -1.52
CA PRO A 91 3.68 4.64 -0.43
C PRO A 91 5.11 4.97 -0.89
N GLY A 92 5.62 4.30 -1.92
CA GLY A 92 6.92 4.61 -2.52
C GLY A 92 6.95 5.97 -3.21
N ILE A 93 5.81 6.49 -3.67
CA ILE A 93 5.74 7.80 -4.34
C ILE A 93 6.06 8.93 -3.37
N VAL A 94 5.57 8.89 -2.13
CA VAL A 94 5.94 9.92 -1.16
C VAL A 94 7.42 9.86 -0.80
N LEU A 95 8.00 8.66 -0.72
CA LEU A 95 9.44 8.49 -0.52
C LEU A 95 10.22 9.07 -1.71
N LEU A 96 9.78 8.80 -2.94
CA LEU A 96 10.38 9.36 -4.15
C LEU A 96 10.32 10.88 -4.17
N LEU A 97 9.14 11.45 -3.94
CA LEU A 97 8.96 12.91 -3.92
C LEU A 97 9.81 13.54 -2.82
N SER A 98 9.84 12.96 -1.62
CA SER A 98 10.69 13.47 -0.55
C SER A 98 12.17 13.38 -0.87
N HIS A 99 12.62 12.30 -1.52
CA HIS A 99 14.01 12.15 -1.97
C HIS A 99 14.43 13.25 -2.95
N LEU A 100 13.53 13.67 -3.84
CA LEU A 100 13.83 14.67 -4.87
C LEU A 100 13.72 16.11 -4.37
N TYR A 101 12.82 16.38 -3.41
CA TYR A 101 12.45 17.76 -3.06
C TYR A 101 12.83 18.18 -1.64
N LEU A 102 13.15 17.25 -0.72
CA LEU A 102 13.49 17.58 0.66
C LEU A 102 14.99 17.44 0.94
N PRO A 103 15.56 18.27 1.83
CA PRO A 103 16.99 18.21 2.17
C PRO A 103 17.42 16.85 2.75
N ALA A 104 16.60 16.23 3.60
CA ALA A 104 16.89 14.91 4.16
C ALA A 104 16.44 13.75 3.25
N GLY A 105 15.90 14.07 2.08
CA GLY A 105 15.39 13.10 1.13
C GLY A 105 14.30 12.18 1.71
N SER A 106 14.37 10.90 1.34
CA SER A 106 13.46 9.84 1.82
C SER A 106 13.60 9.52 3.31
N ALA A 107 14.69 9.94 3.96
CA ALA A 107 14.86 9.77 5.42
C ALA A 107 13.70 10.41 6.20
N THR A 108 13.14 11.52 5.68
CA THR A 108 12.03 12.26 6.27
C THR A 108 10.81 11.38 6.57
N TYR A 109 10.50 10.43 5.69
CA TYR A 109 9.26 9.63 5.79
C TYR A 109 9.51 8.14 5.97
N LEU A 110 10.76 7.67 5.98
CA LEU A 110 11.10 6.25 6.17
C LEU A 110 10.73 5.68 7.54
N ASN A 111 10.58 6.55 8.54
CA ASN A 111 10.07 6.20 9.87
C ASN A 111 8.64 6.73 10.08
N GLY A 112 8.06 7.35 9.06
CA GLY A 112 6.80 8.06 9.14
C GLY A 112 5.56 7.21 8.85
N PRO A 113 4.37 7.79 9.00
CA PRO A 113 3.09 7.14 8.73
C PRO A 113 2.96 6.45 7.36
N PRO A 114 3.52 6.98 6.25
CA PRO A 114 3.34 6.36 4.94
C PRO A 114 3.82 4.91 4.84
N ILE A 115 4.83 4.52 5.61
CA ILE A 115 5.38 3.15 5.55
C ILE A 115 4.37 2.11 6.00
N TYR A 116 3.53 2.43 6.99
CA TYR A 116 2.49 1.52 7.45
C TYR A 116 1.44 1.21 6.38
N LEU A 117 1.30 2.10 5.38
CA LEU A 117 0.40 1.84 4.26
C LEU A 117 0.87 0.69 3.37
N TYR A 118 2.17 0.33 3.36
CA TYR A 118 2.61 -0.87 2.66
C TYR A 118 1.91 -2.11 3.21
N PHE A 119 1.83 -2.27 4.52
CA PHE A 119 1.09 -3.39 5.13
C PHE A 119 -0.38 -3.36 4.74
N PHE A 120 -1.01 -2.19 4.79
CA PHE A 120 -2.41 -2.04 4.42
C PHE A 120 -2.70 -2.46 2.98
N VAL A 121 -1.91 -1.96 2.00
CA VAL A 121 -2.09 -2.34 0.59
C VAL A 121 -1.71 -3.80 0.32
N ILE A 122 -0.77 -4.37 1.07
CA ILE A 122 -0.49 -5.81 0.99
C ILE A 122 -1.70 -6.61 1.49
N PHE A 123 -2.26 -6.29 2.66
CA PHE A 123 -3.44 -6.99 3.18
C PHE A 123 -4.63 -6.89 2.24
N MET A 124 -4.83 -5.72 1.65
CA MET A 124 -5.90 -5.49 0.67
C MET A 124 -5.75 -6.36 -0.60
N SER A 125 -4.54 -6.80 -0.95
CA SER A 125 -4.34 -7.78 -2.04
C SER A 125 -5.03 -9.12 -1.77
N GLY A 126 -5.23 -9.49 -0.50
CA GLY A 126 -5.88 -10.73 -0.10
C GLY A 126 -7.32 -10.84 -0.57
N PHE A 127 -8.01 -9.71 -0.77
CA PHE A 127 -9.36 -9.69 -1.30
C PHE A 127 -9.45 -10.09 -2.77
N PHE A 128 -8.33 -10.17 -3.51
CA PHE A 128 -8.32 -10.69 -4.89
C PHE A 128 -8.31 -12.22 -4.94
N PHE A 129 -8.18 -12.92 -3.81
CA PHE A 129 -8.14 -14.39 -3.75
C PHE A 129 -7.06 -15.01 -4.66
N SER A 130 -5.94 -14.29 -4.80
CA SER A 130 -4.76 -14.68 -5.57
C SER A 130 -3.51 -14.70 -4.70
N ARG A 131 -3.03 -15.92 -4.42
CA ARG A 131 -1.79 -16.13 -3.65
C ARG A 131 -0.60 -15.40 -4.26
N LEU A 132 -0.44 -15.49 -5.58
CA LEU A 132 0.69 -14.89 -6.27
C LEU A 132 0.66 -13.37 -6.16
N LEU A 133 -0.52 -12.75 -6.28
CA LEU A 133 -0.64 -11.29 -6.18
C LEU A 133 -0.19 -10.79 -4.80
N SER A 134 -0.60 -11.46 -3.71
CA SER A 134 -0.19 -11.07 -2.36
C SER A 134 1.31 -11.23 -2.11
N ILE A 135 1.93 -12.29 -2.63
CA ILE A 135 3.38 -12.49 -2.54
C ILE A 135 4.11 -11.40 -3.31
N LEU A 136 3.70 -11.12 -4.56
CA LEU A 136 4.31 -10.07 -5.37
C LEU A 136 4.13 -8.69 -4.75
N ALA A 137 2.97 -8.41 -4.13
CA ALA A 137 2.74 -7.17 -3.40
C ALA A 137 3.73 -7.00 -2.24
N GLY A 138 3.91 -8.05 -1.42
CA GLY A 138 4.88 -8.02 -0.30
C GLY A 138 6.32 -7.83 -0.78
N LEU A 139 6.74 -8.57 -1.80
CA LEU A 139 8.07 -8.45 -2.38
C LEU A 139 8.32 -7.06 -2.96
N LEU A 140 7.37 -6.51 -3.72
CA LEU A 140 7.49 -5.18 -4.33
C LEU A 140 7.57 -4.10 -3.26
N ALA A 141 6.68 -4.11 -2.28
CA ALA A 141 6.64 -3.14 -1.18
C ALA A 141 7.92 -3.18 -0.34
N GLY A 142 8.38 -4.39 0.03
CA GLY A 142 9.60 -4.55 0.81
C GLY A 142 10.85 -4.12 0.05
N ALA A 143 10.93 -4.45 -1.25
CA ALA A 143 12.01 -3.98 -2.11
C ALA A 143 12.02 -2.46 -2.25
N GLN A 144 10.86 -1.83 -2.46
CA GLN A 144 10.75 -0.37 -2.53
C GLN A 144 11.20 0.29 -1.24
N TYR A 145 10.71 -0.18 -0.09
CA TYR A 145 11.13 0.33 1.21
C TYR A 145 12.66 0.24 1.37
N PHE A 146 13.23 -0.94 1.09
CA PHE A 146 14.66 -1.17 1.25
C PHE A 146 15.51 -0.33 0.29
N ILE A 147 15.07 -0.16 -0.96
CA ILE A 147 15.75 0.72 -1.93
C ILE A 147 15.77 2.17 -1.41
N PHE A 148 14.64 2.68 -0.92
CA PHE A 148 14.60 4.05 -0.39
C PHE A 148 15.42 4.22 0.89
N TYR A 149 15.55 3.17 1.71
CA TYR A 149 16.50 3.14 2.82
C TYR A 149 17.93 3.27 2.31
N LEU A 150 18.35 2.47 1.33
CA LEU A 150 19.70 2.55 0.77
C LEU A 150 20.01 3.93 0.17
N LEU A 151 19.01 4.57 -0.47
CA LEU A 151 19.15 5.93 -0.99
C LEU A 151 19.20 7.01 0.10
N ALA A 152 18.75 6.70 1.31
CA ALA A 152 18.70 7.62 2.44
C ALA A 152 19.74 7.33 3.52
N SER A 153 20.58 6.30 3.38
CA SER A 153 21.46 5.81 4.44
C SER A 153 22.33 6.91 5.03
N ASP A 154 22.87 7.78 4.18
CA ASP A 154 23.76 8.87 4.58
C ASP A 154 23.03 9.92 5.41
N HIS A 155 21.77 10.22 5.06
CA HIS A 155 20.92 11.15 5.81
C HIS A 155 20.37 10.52 7.08
N ILE A 156 20.17 9.20 7.10
CA ILE A 156 19.76 8.46 8.30
C ILE A 156 20.88 8.46 9.33
N ALA A 157 22.13 8.26 8.90
CA ALA A 157 23.29 8.24 9.79
C ALA A 157 23.53 9.57 10.53
N THR A 158 22.98 10.69 10.03
CA THR A 158 23.10 12.00 10.68
C THR A 158 21.96 12.32 11.65
N ILE A 159 20.95 11.47 11.76
CA ILE A 159 19.87 11.62 12.74
C ILE A 159 20.47 11.49 14.14
N THR A 160 20.10 12.41 15.03
CA THR A 160 20.50 12.39 16.44
C THR A 160 19.27 12.40 17.35
N ALA A 161 19.25 11.50 18.33
CA ALA A 161 18.27 11.42 19.40
C ALA A 161 18.98 11.48 20.76
N ALA A 162 18.28 11.97 21.79
CA ALA A 162 18.82 12.08 23.14
C ALA A 162 18.95 10.72 23.86
N ASP A 163 18.16 9.74 23.43
CA ASP A 163 18.10 8.40 24.01
C ASP A 163 18.79 7.38 23.08
N GLU A 164 19.63 6.51 23.63
CA GLU A 164 20.43 5.55 22.87
C GLU A 164 19.57 4.52 22.13
N LEU A 165 18.43 4.10 22.72
CA LEU A 165 17.53 3.14 22.08
C LEU A 165 16.76 3.79 20.93
N VAL A 166 16.32 5.03 21.10
CA VAL A 166 15.71 5.82 20.02
C VAL A 166 16.73 6.08 18.91
N GLN A 167 17.98 6.42 19.26
CA GLN A 167 19.06 6.58 18.28
C GLN A 167 19.25 5.31 17.47
N GLN A 168 19.32 4.15 18.15
CA GLN A 168 19.46 2.86 17.50
C GLN A 168 18.27 2.57 16.58
N ASP A 169 17.02 2.74 17.02
CA ASP A 169 15.84 2.50 16.18
C ASP A 169 15.78 3.40 14.94
N LEU A 170 16.28 4.64 15.06
CA LEU A 170 16.27 5.61 13.97
C LEU A 170 17.45 5.44 13.00
N THR A 171 18.55 4.77 13.37
CA THR A 171 19.78 4.78 12.57
C THR A 171 20.36 3.40 12.24
N SER A 172 20.04 2.36 13.01
CA SER A 172 20.58 1.01 12.84
C SER A 172 20.15 0.39 11.50
N PRO A 173 21.09 0.03 10.61
CA PRO A 173 20.80 -0.68 9.36
C PRO A 173 19.97 -1.96 9.55
N GLU A 174 20.22 -2.67 10.65
CA GLU A 174 19.55 -3.92 11.00
C GLU A 174 18.05 -3.70 11.20
N ILE A 175 17.64 -2.58 11.80
CA ILE A 175 16.23 -2.23 12.01
C ILE A 175 15.53 -1.97 10.67
N TYR A 176 16.16 -1.23 9.76
CA TYR A 176 15.61 -0.98 8.43
C TYR A 176 15.50 -2.27 7.60
N PHE A 177 16.52 -3.12 7.64
CA PHE A 177 16.46 -4.43 7.00
C PHE A 177 15.34 -5.30 7.59
N PHE A 178 15.20 -5.34 8.92
CA PHE A 178 14.14 -6.07 9.58
C PHE A 178 12.75 -5.56 9.20
N ARG A 179 12.54 -4.24 9.12
CA ARG A 179 11.28 -3.63 8.66
C ARG A 179 10.97 -4.03 7.21
N ALA A 180 11.97 -4.04 6.32
CA ALA A 180 11.79 -4.54 4.95
C ALA A 180 11.33 -6.00 4.94
N LEU A 181 11.97 -6.86 5.74
CA LEU A 181 11.57 -8.27 5.88
C LEU A 181 10.14 -8.43 6.41
N MET A 182 9.74 -7.63 7.40
CA MET A 182 8.36 -7.64 7.91
C MET A 182 7.36 -7.26 6.82
N ILE A 183 7.66 -6.24 6.01
CA ILE A 183 6.83 -5.84 4.87
C ILE A 183 6.74 -7.00 3.85
N VAL A 184 7.86 -7.64 3.51
CA VAL A 184 7.86 -8.81 2.63
C VAL A 184 7.00 -9.94 3.20
N ALA A 185 7.16 -10.26 4.49
CA ALA A 185 6.46 -11.35 5.16
C ALA A 185 4.93 -11.17 5.22
N ALA A 186 4.45 -9.92 5.22
CA ALA A 186 3.01 -9.64 5.15
C ALA A 186 2.36 -10.21 3.88
N GLY A 187 3.12 -10.31 2.78
CA GLY A 187 2.64 -10.88 1.51
C GLY A 187 2.25 -12.36 1.64
N PRO A 188 3.18 -13.26 1.99
CA PRO A 188 2.88 -14.67 2.25
C PRO A 188 1.79 -14.90 3.31
N ILE A 189 1.78 -14.14 4.40
CA ILE A 189 0.75 -14.24 5.45
C ILE A 189 -0.63 -13.96 4.85
N THR A 190 -0.76 -12.84 4.11
CA THR A 190 -2.01 -12.47 3.43
C THR A 190 -2.41 -13.54 2.41
N ALA A 191 -1.45 -14.10 1.68
CA ALA A 191 -1.68 -15.16 0.71
C ALA A 191 -2.31 -16.41 1.34
N VAL A 192 -1.78 -16.87 2.48
CA VAL A 192 -2.30 -18.04 3.22
C VAL A 192 -3.71 -17.77 3.74
N LEU A 193 -3.94 -16.61 4.35
CA LEU A 193 -5.27 -16.22 4.84
C LEU A 193 -6.30 -16.19 3.72
N SER A 194 -5.93 -15.58 2.59
CA SER A 194 -6.77 -15.46 1.39
C SER A 194 -7.08 -16.83 0.78
N GLU A 195 -6.08 -17.71 0.64
CA GLU A 195 -6.26 -19.05 0.10
C GLU A 195 -7.16 -19.91 0.99
N ASN A 196 -6.98 -19.85 2.30
CA ASN A 196 -7.82 -20.58 3.25
C ASN A 196 -9.26 -20.05 3.24
N SER A 197 -9.45 -18.73 3.17
CA SER A 197 -10.78 -18.12 3.06
C SER A 197 -11.50 -18.59 1.79
N LYS A 198 -10.79 -18.62 0.67
CA LYS A 198 -11.32 -19.15 -0.61
C LYS A 198 -11.73 -20.62 -0.50
N LYS A 199 -10.91 -21.47 0.13
CA LYS A 199 -11.19 -22.89 0.36
C LYS A 199 -12.42 -23.10 1.25
N LEU A 200 -12.55 -22.31 2.32
CA LEU A 200 -13.72 -22.36 3.20
C LEU A 200 -15.01 -22.00 2.46
N MET A 201 -14.98 -20.93 1.65
CA MET A 201 -16.12 -20.55 0.81
C MET A 201 -16.50 -21.67 -0.19
N LEU A 202 -15.51 -22.33 -0.80
CA LEU A 202 -15.75 -23.48 -1.68
C LEU A 202 -16.41 -24.65 -0.94
N LYS A 203 -15.93 -24.94 0.27
CA LYS A 203 -16.46 -26.05 1.07
C LYS A 203 -17.93 -25.79 1.45
N MET A 204 -18.25 -24.58 1.93
CA MET A 204 -19.62 -24.20 2.27
C MET A 204 -20.58 -24.27 1.08
N LEU A 205 -20.10 -23.93 -0.13
CA LEU A 205 -20.93 -23.98 -1.34
C LEU A 205 -21.20 -25.41 -1.82
N ASN A 206 -20.32 -26.37 -1.51
CA ASN A 206 -20.50 -27.78 -1.86
C ASN A 206 -21.32 -28.57 -0.83
N GLU A 207 -21.48 -28.02 0.38
CA GLU A 207 -22.33 -28.58 1.44
C GLU A 207 -23.81 -28.14 1.31
N GLN A 208 -24.12 -27.25 0.35
CA GLN A 208 -25.47 -26.85 -0.06
C GLN A 208 -25.92 -27.63 -1.30
#